data_AF-A0A7W1DZS2-F1
#
_entry.id   AF-A0A7W1DZS2-F1
#
_cell.length_a   1.000
_cell.length_b   1.000
_cell.length_c   1.000
_cell.angle_alpha   90.00
_cell.angle_beta   90.00
_cell.angle_gamma   90.00
#
_symmetry.space_group_name_H-M   'P 1'
#
loop_
_entity.id
_entity.type
_entity.pdbx_description
1 polymer ?
#
loop_
_entity_poly.entity_id
_entity_poly.type
_entity_poly.pdbx_seq_one_letter_code
_entity_poly.pdbx_strand_id
1 'polypeptide(L)'
;MVPLAIARGGTVAIDERLGEGNGRLATELVRDLLATGADVALCSHGDVIPEVLEALGFAPHRCAKGSTWILDGTAATYLPPLA
;
A
#
# COMPACT_ATOMS: atom_id res chain seq x y z
N MET A 1 1.73 11.53 -1.14
CA MET A 1 1.52 11.40 0.32
C MET A 1 1.35 12.72 1.04
N VAL A 2 2.23 13.72 0.86
CA VAL A 2 2.16 15.01 1.59
C VAL A 2 0.77 15.70 1.52
N PRO A 3 0.11 15.82 0.35
CA PRO A 3 -1.21 16.47 0.30
C PRO A 3 -2.28 15.73 1.11
N LEU A 4 -2.26 14.39 1.10
CA LEU A 4 -3.20 13.56 1.86
C LEU A 4 -3.00 13.76 3.37
N ALA A 5 -1.76 13.78 3.84
CA ALA A 5 -1.44 13.99 5.24
C ALA A 5 -1.92 15.37 5.73
N ILE A 6 -1.66 16.44 4.95
CA ILE A 6 -2.16 17.79 5.27
C ILE A 6 -3.69 17.80 5.33
N ALA A 7 -4.35 17.22 4.33
CA ALA A 7 -5.82 17.21 4.25
C ALA A 7 -6.50 16.37 5.35
N ARG A 8 -5.77 15.48 6.03
CA ARG A 8 -6.28 14.58 7.07
C ARG A 8 -5.70 14.88 8.46
N GLY A 9 -4.85 15.90 8.60
CA GLY A 9 -4.15 16.19 9.85
C GLY A 9 -3.19 15.08 10.30
N GLY A 10 -2.71 14.27 9.35
CA GLY A 10 -1.80 13.14 9.60
C GLY A 10 -0.34 13.50 9.42
N THR A 11 0.54 12.54 9.70
CA THR A 11 1.98 12.64 9.45
C THR A 11 2.40 11.76 8.28
N VAL A 12 3.49 12.14 7.61
CA VAL A 12 4.16 11.28 6.63
C VAL A 12 5.47 10.82 7.25
N ALA A 13 5.66 9.50 7.33
CA ALA A 13 6.93 8.89 7.69
C ALA A 13 7.50 8.16 6.47
N ILE A 14 8.83 8.21 6.32
CA ILE A 14 9.55 7.38 5.35
C ILE A 14 9.85 6.05 6.03
N ASP A 15 9.54 4.95 5.35
CA ASP A 15 9.81 3.59 5.83
C ASP A 15 10.60 2.83 4.76
N GLU A 16 11.82 2.43 5.09
CA GLU A 16 12.73 1.75 4.16
C GLU A 16 12.20 0.37 3.72
N ARG A 17 11.31 -0.24 4.52
CA ARG A 17 10.66 -1.51 4.17
C ARG A 17 9.74 -1.38 2.95
N LEU A 18 9.33 -0.16 2.59
CA LEU A 18 8.55 0.14 1.38
C LEU A 18 9.42 0.52 0.18
N GLY A 19 10.75 0.45 0.31
CA GLY A 19 11.70 0.68 -0.78
C GLY A 19 11.60 -0.35 -1.91
N GLU A 20 12.09 0.00 -3.10
CA GLU A 20 12.20 -0.91 -4.25
C GLU A 20 12.94 -2.20 -3.87
N GLY A 21 12.45 -3.36 -4.32
CA GLY A 21 12.99 -4.68 -4.01
C GLY A 21 12.67 -5.23 -2.61
N ASN A 22 11.95 -4.50 -1.75
CA ASN A 22 11.67 -4.91 -0.36
C ASN A 22 10.28 -5.55 -0.17
N GLY A 23 9.71 -6.22 -1.18
CA GLY A 23 8.33 -6.73 -1.10
C GLY A 23 8.03 -7.65 0.08
N ARG A 24 8.96 -8.54 0.46
CA ARG A 24 8.84 -9.35 1.69
C ARG A 24 8.70 -8.48 2.96
N LEU A 25 9.57 -7.48 3.14
CA LEU A 25 9.53 -6.60 4.32
C LEU A 25 8.29 -5.71 4.32
N ALA A 26 7.87 -5.23 3.14
CA ALA A 26 6.64 -4.50 2.96
C ALA A 26 5.42 -5.36 3.34
N THR A 27 5.44 -6.65 2.99
CA THR A 27 4.37 -7.60 3.34
C THR A 27 4.22 -7.78 4.84
N GLU A 28 5.34 -7.93 5.56
CA GLU A 28 5.36 -8.01 7.02
C GLU A 28 4.74 -6.74 7.63
N LEU A 29 5.17 -5.57 7.17
CA LEU A 29 4.59 -4.29 7.59
C LEU A 29 3.08 -4.21 7.33
N VAL A 30 2.61 -4.59 6.14
CA VAL A 30 1.18 -4.53 5.80
C VAL A 30 0.36 -5.45 6.70
N ARG A 31 0.84 -6.66 7.01
CA ARG A 31 0.17 -7.58 7.94
C ARG A 31 0.06 -7.00 9.34
N ASP A 32 1.14 -6.40 9.85
CA ASP A 32 1.14 -5.74 11.16
C ASP A 32 0.14 -4.57 11.20
N LEU A 33 0.09 -3.77 10.14
CA LEU A 33 -0.83 -2.63 10.03
C LEU A 33 -2.30 -3.08 9.95
N LEU A 34 -2.60 -4.12 9.16
CA LEU A 34 -3.94 -4.70 9.08
C LEU A 34 -4.43 -5.19 10.45
N ALA A 35 -3.55 -5.77 11.26
CA ALA A 35 -3.89 -6.23 12.61
C ALA A 35 -4.25 -5.08 13.58
N THR A 36 -3.83 -3.84 13.30
CA THR A 36 -4.14 -2.68 14.16
C THR A 36 -5.56 -2.15 13.96
N GLY A 37 -6.19 -2.44 12.81
CA GLY A 37 -7.49 -1.89 12.44
C GLY A 37 -7.50 -0.38 12.14
N ALA A 38 -6.34 0.27 12.09
CA ALA A 38 -6.22 1.69 11.74
C ALA A 38 -6.23 1.89 10.21
N ASP A 39 -6.84 2.98 9.77
CA ASP A 39 -6.74 3.42 8.37
C ASP A 39 -5.34 3.99 8.09
N VAL A 40 -4.57 3.31 7.24
CA VAL A 40 -3.21 3.71 6.87
C VAL A 40 -3.06 3.74 5.35
N ALA A 41 -2.43 4.79 4.85
CA ALA A 41 -2.07 4.90 3.43
C ALA A 41 -0.57 4.67 3.25
N LEU A 42 -0.21 3.71 2.40
CA LEU A 42 1.17 3.37 2.05
C LEU A 42 1.44 3.77 0.60
N CYS A 43 2.64 4.28 0.32
CA CYS A 43 3.10 4.59 -1.03
C CYS A 43 4.38 3.81 -1.27
N SER A 44 4.41 3.06 -2.37
CA SER A 44 5.52 2.16 -2.66
C SER A 44 5.73 2.04 -4.18
N HIS A 45 6.58 1.11 -4.58
CA HIS A 45 7.11 0.92 -5.92
C HIS A 45 6.27 -0.10 -6.72
N GLY A 46 6.44 -0.07 -8.04
CA GLY A 46 5.64 -0.88 -8.97
C GLY A 46 5.93 -2.38 -8.93
N ASP A 47 7.05 -2.77 -8.36
CA ASP A 47 7.47 -4.14 -8.05
C ASP A 47 6.96 -4.59 -6.66
N VAL A 48 7.01 -3.70 -5.67
CA VAL A 48 6.63 -4.00 -4.28
C VAL A 48 5.12 -4.19 -4.12
N ILE A 49 4.30 -3.34 -4.74
CA ILE A 49 2.84 -3.38 -4.56
C ILE A 49 2.25 -4.73 -5.03
N PRO A 50 2.57 -5.24 -6.24
CA PRO A 50 2.12 -6.56 -6.66
C PRO A 50 2.58 -7.68 -5.73
N GLU A 51 3.84 -7.68 -5.31
CA GLU A 51 4.38 -8.72 -4.42
C GLU A 51 3.63 -8.78 -3.08
N VAL A 52 3.33 -7.62 -2.48
CA VAL A 52 2.52 -7.55 -1.25
C VAL A 52 1.12 -8.12 -1.48
N LEU A 53 0.46 -7.75 -2.58
CA LEU A 53 -0.88 -8.24 -2.90
C LEU A 53 -0.89 -9.76 -3.09
N GLU A 54 0.07 -10.30 -3.83
CA GLU A 54 0.25 -11.74 -4.03
C GLU A 54 0.48 -12.48 -2.71
N ALA A 55 1.34 -11.94 -1.85
CA ALA A 55 1.64 -12.52 -0.55
C ALA A 55 0.46 -12.46 0.45
N LEU A 56 -0.53 -11.60 0.19
CA LEU A 56 -1.80 -11.55 0.92
C LEU A 56 -2.89 -12.41 0.27
N GLY A 57 -2.59 -13.09 -0.84
CA GLY A 57 -3.53 -13.99 -1.53
C GLY A 57 -4.39 -13.31 -2.60
N PHE A 58 -4.06 -12.08 -2.99
CA PHE A 58 -4.75 -11.36 -4.07
C PHE A 58 -3.99 -11.51 -5.39
N ALA A 59 -4.71 -11.48 -6.51
CA ALA A 59 -4.12 -11.52 -7.85
C ALA A 59 -4.07 -10.11 -8.46
N PRO A 60 -2.95 -9.37 -8.34
CA PRO A 60 -2.83 -8.04 -8.92
C PRO A 60 -2.80 -8.12 -10.44
N HIS A 61 -3.72 -7.43 -11.11
CA HIS A 61 -3.79 -7.39 -12.58
C HIS A 61 -3.31 -6.05 -13.15
N ARG A 62 -3.05 -5.04 -12.29
CA ARG A 62 -2.66 -3.67 -12.63
C ARG A 62 -1.84 -3.02 -11.52
N CYS A 63 -0.88 -2.18 -11.88
CA CYS A 63 -0.13 -1.34 -10.94
C CYS A 63 0.41 -0.08 -11.65
N ALA A 64 -0.49 0.83 -12.05
CA ALA A 64 -0.09 2.08 -12.69
C ALA A 64 0.45 3.07 -11.65
N LYS A 65 1.39 3.94 -12.05
CA LYS A 65 1.84 5.04 -11.18
C LYS A 65 0.64 5.91 -10.79
N GLY A 66 0.51 6.20 -9.50
CA GLY A 66 -0.61 6.98 -8.95
C GLY A 66 -1.91 6.19 -8.76
N SER A 67 -1.94 4.88 -9.07
CA SER A 67 -3.08 4.02 -8.71
C SER A 67 -3.10 3.72 -7.22
N THR A 68 -4.24 3.23 -6.71
CA THR A 68 -4.41 2.84 -5.30
C THR A 68 -5.04 1.46 -5.21
N TRP A 69 -4.57 0.66 -4.26
CA TRP A 69 -5.23 -0.56 -3.83
C TRP A 69 -5.81 -0.34 -2.44
N ILE A 70 -7.11 -0.58 -2.27
CA ILE A 70 -7.78 -0.54 -0.96
C ILE A 70 -7.87 -1.96 -0.44
N LEU A 71 -7.40 -2.18 0.79
CA LEU A 71 -7.40 -3.46 1.49
C LEU A 71 -8.29 -3.37 2.73
N ASP A 72 -9.22 -4.32 2.90
CA ASP A 72 -10.08 -4.43 4.10
C ASP A 72 -9.88 -5.74 4.87
N GLY A 73 -8.78 -6.44 4.60
CA GLY A 73 -8.43 -7.75 5.18
C GLY A 73 -9.07 -8.95 4.46
N THR A 74 -10.13 -8.75 3.68
CA THR A 74 -10.80 -9.83 2.93
C THR A 74 -10.87 -9.57 1.43
N ALA A 75 -10.79 -8.30 1.02
CA ALA A 75 -10.86 -7.86 -0.34
C ALA A 75 -9.74 -6.88 -0.67
N ALA A 76 -9.41 -6.82 -1.97
CA ALA A 76 -8.50 -5.86 -2.55
C ALA A 76 -9.19 -5.18 -3.73
N THR A 77 -9.38 -3.86 -3.65
CA THR A 77 -10.05 -3.06 -4.69
C THR A 77 -9.05 -2.15 -5.38
N TYR A 78 -8.95 -2.26 -6.70
CA TYR A 78 -8.10 -1.38 -7.51
C TYR A 78 -8.83 -0.08 -7.88
N LEU A 79 -8.19 1.05 -7.61
CA LEU A 79 -8.57 2.36 -8.11
C LEU A 79 -7.51 2.84 -9.12
N PRO A 80 -7.91 3.20 -10.36
CA PRO A 80 -6.98 3.74 -11.33
C PRO A 80 -6.44 5.12 -10.88
N PRO A 81 -5.33 5.59 -11.48
CA PRO A 81 -4.84 6.94 -11.24
C PRO A 81 -5.93 7.97 -11.53
N LEU A 82 -5.98 9.04 -10.73
CA LEU A 82 -6.83 10.19 -11.01
C LEU A 82 -6.42 10.80 -12.36
N ALA A 83 -7.40 11.10 -13.20
CA ALA A 83 -7.21 11.73 -14.51
C ALA A 83 -6.78 13.19 -14.39
#